data_AF-A0A0G1JZQ9-F1
#
_entry.id   AF-A0A0G1JZQ9-F1
#
_cell.length_a   1.000
_cell.length_b   1.000
_cell.length_c   1.000
_cell.angle_alpha   90.00
_cell.angle_beta   90.00
_cell.angle_gamma   90.00
#
_symmetry.space_group_name_H-M   'P 1'
#
loop_
_entity.id
_entity.type
_entity.pdbx_description
1 polymer ?
#
loop_
_entity_poly.entity_id
_entity_poly.type
_entity_poly.pdbx_seq_one_letter_code
_entity_poly.pdbx_strand_id
1 'polypeptide(L)'
;MDWGEKVRENVQKRREVLERALVEARQAQKDAPSAMESASNTTRSEMEKLVTALELDLKRLKENEKKLDNYKPKYCEVDGRKIVLVPDGMGGDKIDGVLLVSESSPMGQKLR
;
A
#
# COMPACT_ATOMS: atom_id res chain seq x y z
N MET A 1 14.56 1.37 -19.48
CA MET A 1 13.41 1.72 -18.62
C MET A 1 13.64 1.02 -17.30
N ASP A 2 13.88 1.76 -16.21
CA ASP A 2 14.17 1.15 -14.91
C ASP A 2 12.86 0.93 -14.14
N TRP A 3 12.41 -0.33 -14.10
CA TRP A 3 11.21 -0.69 -13.36
C TRP A 3 11.41 -0.66 -11.85
N GLY A 4 12.66 -0.73 -11.37
CA GLY A 4 13.01 -0.52 -9.96
C GLY A 4 12.59 0.87 -9.48
N GLU A 5 13.01 1.89 -10.21
CA GLU A 5 12.69 3.29 -9.92
C GLU A 5 11.18 3.56 -9.99
N LYS A 6 10.49 3.06 -11.02
CA LYS A 6 9.02 3.23 -11.14
C LYS A 6 8.25 2.58 -10.00
N VAL A 7 8.64 1.37 -9.60
CA VAL A 7 7.99 0.68 -8.47
C VAL A 7 8.28 1.42 -7.16
N ARG A 8 9.51 1.91 -6.95
CA ARG A 8 9.85 2.74 -5.79
C ARG A 8 9.02 4.02 -5.74
N GLU A 9 8.89 4.72 -6.86
CA GLU A 9 8.10 5.95 -6.94
C GLU A 9 6.62 5.67 -6.61
N ASN A 10 6.04 4.58 -7.12
CA ASN A 10 4.67 4.18 -6.78
C ASN A 10 4.52 3.86 -5.28
N VAL A 11 5.48 3.17 -4.69
CA VAL A 11 5.49 2.88 -3.24
C VAL A 11 5.61 4.16 -2.42
N GLN A 12 6.45 5.11 -2.82
CA GLN A 12 6.57 6.42 -2.17
C GLN A 12 5.28 7.24 -2.27
N LYS A 13 4.65 7.31 -3.45
CA LYS A 13 3.37 7.98 -3.64
C LYS A 13 2.28 7.38 -2.73
N ARG A 14 2.20 6.05 -2.66
CA ARG A 14 1.27 5.35 -1.75
C ARG A 14 1.55 5.66 -0.29
N ARG A 15 2.83 5.74 0.09
CA ARG A 15 3.24 6.14 1.43
C ARG A 15 2.76 7.54 1.76
N GLU A 16 3.01 8.52 0.90
CA GLU A 16 2.56 9.90 1.12
C GLU A 16 1.04 10.00 1.29
N VAL A 17 0.27 9.25 0.49
CA VAL A 17 -1.19 9.19 0.61
C VAL A 17 -1.61 8.60 1.95
N LEU A 18 -0.99 7.48 2.38
CA LEU A 18 -1.27 6.86 3.68
C LEU A 18 -0.87 7.75 4.86
N GLU A 19 0.26 8.46 4.77
CA GLU A 19 0.71 9.40 5.80
C GLU A 19 -0.26 10.59 5.93
N ARG A 20 -0.74 11.15 4.81
CA ARG A 20 -1.78 12.19 4.83
C ARG A 20 -3.08 11.68 5.45
N ALA A 21 -3.56 10.52 5.00
CA ALA A 21 -4.77 9.91 5.56
C ALA A 21 -4.65 9.63 7.06
N LEU A 22 -3.47 9.24 7.55
CA LEU A 22 -3.22 9.02 8.97
C LEU A 22 -3.29 10.32 9.77
N VAL A 23 -2.70 11.42 9.25
CA VAL A 23 -2.77 12.74 9.89
C VAL A 23 -4.22 13.21 9.98
N GLU A 24 -4.98 13.07 8.90
CA GLU A 24 -6.41 13.41 8.87
C GLU A 24 -7.23 12.56 9.84
N ALA A 25 -7.02 11.24 9.86
CA ALA A 25 -7.71 10.34 10.78
C ALA A 25 -7.38 10.64 12.25
N ARG A 26 -6.11 10.98 12.57
CA ARG A 26 -5.71 11.40 13.91
C ARG A 26 -6.31 12.76 14.29
N GLN A 27 -6.45 13.68 13.35
CA GLN A 27 -7.10 14.96 13.61
C GLN A 27 -8.60 14.74 13.90
N ALA A 28 -9.29 13.99 13.04
CA ALA A 28 -10.69 13.62 13.22
C ALA A 28 -10.93 12.86 14.54
N GLN A 29 -10.00 12.01 14.96
CA GLN A 29 -10.05 11.33 16.27
C GLN A 29 -9.99 12.32 17.44
N LYS A 30 -9.17 13.37 17.34
CA LYS A 30 -9.03 14.40 18.38
C LYS A 30 -10.22 15.34 18.44
N ASP A 31 -10.79 15.69 17.29
CA ASP A 31 -11.98 16.53 17.17
C ASP A 31 -13.29 15.76 17.48
N ALA A 32 -13.25 14.43 17.51
CA ALA A 32 -14.42 13.63 17.85
C ALA A 32 -14.76 13.74 19.35
N PRO A 33 -16.04 13.96 19.69
CA PRO A 33 -16.48 14.08 21.07
C PRO A 33 -16.20 12.78 21.83
N SER A 34 -15.86 12.92 23.11
CA SER A 34 -15.63 11.78 23.99
C SER A 34 -16.94 11.03 24.26
N ALA A 35 -16.86 9.75 24.62
CA ALA A 35 -18.04 8.97 25.02
C ALA A 35 -18.83 9.61 26.19
N MET A 36 -18.17 10.46 26.98
CA MET A 36 -18.77 11.25 28.06
C MET A 36 -19.58 12.47 27.57
N GLU A 37 -19.30 12.98 26.37
CA GLU A 37 -19.95 14.15 25.77
C GLU A 37 -21.15 13.76 24.87
N SER A 38 -21.17 12.51 24.39
CA SER A 38 -22.33 11.92 23.70
C SER A 38 -22.25 10.39 23.70
N ALA A 39 -23.08 9.74 24.53
CA ALA A 39 -23.11 8.29 24.68
C ALA A 39 -23.47 7.50 23.40
N SER A 40 -24.04 8.17 22.39
CA SER A 40 -24.40 7.58 21.09
C SER A 40 -23.38 7.87 19.97
N ASN A 41 -22.31 8.64 20.23
CA ASN A 41 -21.32 8.98 19.22
C ASN A 41 -20.16 7.98 19.23
N THR A 42 -20.11 7.09 18.24
CA THR A 42 -19.05 6.09 18.05
C THR A 42 -17.88 6.57 17.20
N THR A 43 -17.94 7.81 16.67
CA THR A 43 -16.97 8.34 15.71
C THR A 43 -15.54 8.26 16.24
N ARG A 44 -15.31 8.51 17.53
CA ARG A 44 -13.97 8.39 18.13
C ARG A 44 -13.42 6.97 18.04
N SER A 45 -14.22 5.96 18.38
CA SER A 45 -13.80 4.56 18.32
C SER A 45 -13.68 4.01 16.90
N GLU A 46 -14.45 4.57 15.95
CA GLU A 46 -14.28 4.26 14.52
C GLU A 46 -12.99 4.86 13.97
N MET A 47 -12.68 6.10 14.33
CA MET A 47 -11.42 6.75 13.97
C MET A 47 -10.21 6.06 14.62
N GLU A 48 -10.32 5.56 15.85
CA GLU A 48 -9.27 4.74 16.49
C GLU A 48 -8.92 3.48 15.69
N LYS A 49 -9.94 2.76 15.21
CA LYS A 49 -9.76 1.58 14.36
C LYS A 49 -9.11 1.97 13.03
N LEU A 50 -9.55 3.08 12.43
CA LEU A 50 -9.00 3.57 11.17
C LEU A 50 -7.52 3.97 11.33
N VAL A 51 -7.17 4.71 12.38
CA VAL A 51 -5.77 5.08 12.70
C VAL A 51 -4.93 3.83 12.86
N THR A 52 -5.39 2.84 13.63
CA THR A 52 -4.67 1.58 13.84
C THR A 52 -4.47 0.81 12.53
N ALA A 53 -5.50 0.76 11.67
CA ALA A 53 -5.40 0.12 10.35
C ALA A 53 -4.38 0.83 9.44
N LEU A 54 -4.42 2.16 9.38
CA LEU A 54 -3.48 2.97 8.60
C LEU A 54 -2.04 2.83 9.10
N GLU A 55 -1.81 2.77 10.42
CA GLU A 55 -0.49 2.50 11.00
C GLU A 55 0.03 1.11 10.62
N LEU A 56 -0.85 0.10 10.61
CA LEU A 56 -0.51 -1.26 10.20
C LEU A 56 -0.12 -1.30 8.71
N ASP A 57 -0.87 -0.62 7.84
CA ASP A 57 -0.58 -0.57 6.41
C ASP A 57 0.71 0.21 6.10
N LEU A 58 1.00 1.30 6.83
CA LEU A 58 2.30 1.98 6.75
C LEU A 58 3.46 1.07 7.18
N LYS A 59 3.27 0.26 8.22
CA LYS A 59 4.28 -0.71 8.66
C LYS A 59 4.54 -1.75 7.56
N ARG A 60 3.48 -2.32 6.97
CA ARG A 60 3.60 -3.26 5.85
C ARG A 60 4.30 -2.63 4.65
N LEU A 61 3.98 -1.38 4.33
CA LEU A 61 4.59 -0.67 3.21
C LEU A 61 6.10 -0.44 3.44
N LYS A 62 6.52 -0.11 4.67
CA LYS A 62 7.96 -0.05 5.02
C LYS A 62 8.67 -1.39 4.90
N GLU A 63 8.02 -2.48 5.30
CA GLU A 63 8.58 -3.83 5.11
C GLU A 63 8.72 -4.17 3.63
N ASN A 64 7.74 -3.77 2.82
CA ASN A 64 7.77 -3.92 1.37
C ASN A 64 8.91 -3.08 0.74
N GLU A 65 9.12 -1.83 1.16
CA GLU A 65 10.27 -1.01 0.72
C GLU A 65 11.60 -1.74 0.96
N LYS A 66 11.79 -2.38 2.13
CA LYS A 66 12.99 -3.17 2.42
C LYS A 66 13.15 -4.39 1.51
N LYS A 67 12.04 -5.06 1.16
CA LYS A 67 12.07 -6.17 0.20
C LYS A 67 12.48 -5.68 -1.19
N LEU A 68 12.01 -4.49 -1.60
CA LEU A 68 12.35 -3.90 -2.89
C LEU A 68 13.83 -3.55 -3.02
N ASP A 69 14.51 -3.22 -1.93
CA ASP A 69 15.95 -2.93 -1.92
C ASP A 69 16.78 -4.14 -2.37
N ASN A 70 16.34 -5.34 -1.99
CA ASN A 70 16.98 -6.62 -2.33
C ASN A 70 16.35 -7.31 -3.55
N TYR A 71 15.34 -6.70 -4.17
CA TYR A 71 14.58 -7.30 -5.27
C TYR A 71 14.74 -6.49 -6.54
N LYS A 72 15.03 -7.17 -7.65
CA LYS A 72 15.10 -6.54 -8.97
C LYS A 72 13.81 -6.83 -9.75
N PRO A 73 12.95 -5.82 -10.00
CA PRO A 73 11.73 -6.02 -10.77
C PRO A 73 12.02 -6.54 -12.17
N LYS A 74 11.27 -7.57 -12.58
CA LYS A 74 11.42 -8.22 -13.90
C LYS A 74 10.20 -7.90 -14.75
N TYR A 75 10.42 -7.27 -15.88
CA TYR A 75 9.37 -7.01 -16.87
C TYR A 75 9.18 -8.22 -17.77
N CYS A 76 7.93 -8.62 -17.98
CA CYS A 76 7.52 -9.71 -18.86
C CYS A 76 6.25 -9.31 -19.63
N GLU A 77 6.08 -9.84 -20.83
CA GLU A 77 4.83 -9.72 -21.60
C GLU A 77 4.21 -11.09 -21.80
N VAL A 78 2.92 -11.24 -21.48
CA VAL A 78 2.22 -12.53 -21.45
C VAL A 78 0.84 -12.34 -22.06
N ASP A 79 0.52 -13.08 -23.12
CA ASP A 79 -0.77 -12.96 -23.83
C ASP A 79 -1.10 -11.49 -24.21
N GLY A 80 -0.07 -10.73 -24.64
CA GLY A 80 -0.20 -9.31 -24.98
C GLY A 80 -0.36 -8.35 -23.79
N ARG A 81 -0.21 -8.84 -22.54
CA ARG A 81 -0.30 -8.04 -21.32
C ARG A 81 1.09 -7.73 -20.78
N LYS A 82 1.33 -6.45 -20.52
CA LYS A 82 2.55 -5.95 -19.90
C LYS A 82 2.51 -6.17 -18.39
N ILE A 83 3.47 -6.90 -17.85
CA ILE A 83 3.53 -7.30 -16.45
C ILE A 83 4.92 -6.98 -15.89
N VAL A 84 4.95 -6.58 -14.62
CA VAL A 84 6.18 -6.47 -13.84
C VAL A 84 6.06 -7.35 -12.61
N LEU A 85 7.00 -8.26 -12.46
CA LEU A 85 7.14 -9.06 -11.26
C LEU A 85 7.70 -8.18 -10.15
N VAL A 86 7.02 -8.22 -9.00
CA VAL A 86 7.34 -7.47 -7.80
C VAL A 86 7.31 -8.43 -6.60
N PRO A 87 7.94 -8.07 -5.47
CA PRO A 87 7.84 -8.89 -4.27
C PRO A 87 6.40 -8.93 -3.73
N ASP A 88 6.19 -9.83 -2.78
CA ASP A 88 4.90 -9.97 -2.09
C ASP A 88 4.49 -8.67 -1.37
N GLY A 89 3.21 -8.34 -1.45
CA GLY A 89 2.64 -7.11 -0.86
C GLY A 89 2.62 -5.88 -1.79
N MET A 90 3.14 -6.00 -3.01
CA MET A 90 3.11 -4.92 -4.02
C MET A 90 2.30 -5.25 -5.28
N GLY A 91 1.81 -6.49 -5.40
CA GLY A 91 1.00 -6.92 -6.54
C GLY A 91 -0.40 -6.29 -6.55
N GLY A 92 -1.06 -6.35 -7.72
CA GLY A 92 -2.45 -5.92 -7.91
C GLY A 92 -2.61 -4.48 -8.38
N ASP A 93 -1.54 -3.68 -8.39
CA ASP A 93 -1.56 -2.30 -8.92
C ASP A 93 -1.22 -2.23 -10.41
N LYS A 94 -1.43 -1.05 -11.01
CA LYS A 94 -1.03 -0.76 -12.39
C LYS A 94 -0.23 0.53 -12.46
N ILE A 95 0.96 0.45 -13.04
CA ILE A 95 1.82 1.61 -13.33
C ILE A 95 1.84 1.80 -14.85
N ASP A 96 1.33 2.92 -15.36
CA ASP A 96 1.30 3.23 -16.81
C ASP A 96 0.68 2.11 -17.66
N GLY A 97 -0.38 1.47 -17.16
CA GLY A 97 -1.05 0.34 -17.84
C GLY A 97 -0.32 -1.01 -17.73
N VAL A 98 0.80 -1.09 -17.01
CA VAL A 98 1.54 -2.31 -16.73
C VAL A 98 1.13 -2.88 -15.38
N LEU A 99 0.74 -4.15 -15.34
CA LEU A 99 0.24 -4.82 -14.14
C LEU A 99 1.41 -5.24 -13.23
N LEU A 100 1.36 -4.88 -11.96
CA LEU A 100 2.26 -5.41 -10.95
C LEU A 100 1.76 -6.75 -10.45
N VAL A 101 2.59 -7.78 -10.54
CA VAL A 101 2.25 -9.14 -10.15
C VAL A 101 3.24 -9.62 -9.10
N SER A 102 2.75 -9.99 -7.93
CA SER A 102 3.61 -10.56 -6.89
C SER A 102 4.17 -11.91 -7.32
N GLU A 103 5.46 -12.14 -7.05
CA GLU A 103 6.15 -13.39 -7.37
C GLU A 103 5.46 -14.65 -6.80
N SER A 104 4.87 -14.51 -5.60
CA SER A 104 4.17 -15.59 -4.89
C SER A 104 2.79 -15.91 -5.49
N SER A 105 2.24 -15.05 -6.34
CA SER A 105 0.93 -15.27 -6.93
C SER A 105 0.96 -16.42 -7.95
N PRO A 106 -0.16 -17.12 -8.21
CA PRO A 106 -0.20 -18.19 -9.21
C PRO A 106 0.27 -17.74 -10.60
N MET A 107 0.04 -16.46 -10.93
CA MET A 107 0.50 -15.84 -12.16
C MET A 107 2.00 -15.52 -12.08
N GLY A 108 2.49 -14.99 -10.96
CA GLY A 108 3.91 -14.74 -10.75
C GLY A 108 4.78 -15.99 -10.79
N GLN A 109 4.31 -17.10 -10.20
CA GLN A 109 5.02 -18.38 -10.20
C GLN A 109 5.20 -18.97 -11.60
N LYS A 110 4.24 -18.75 -12.51
CA LYS A 110 4.35 -19.18 -13.92
C LYS A 110 5.33 -18.33 -14.74
N LEU A 111 5.71 -17.15 -14.24
CA LEU A 111 6.51 -16.14 -14.95
C LEU A 111 7.92 -15.96 -14.38
N ARG A 112 8.21 -16.64 -13.25
CA ARG A 112 9.51 -16.62 -12.58
C ARG A 112 10.61 -17.17 -13.49
#